data_AF-A0A4D6XRG2-F1
#
_entry.id   AF-A0A4D6XRG2-F1
#
_cell.length_a   1.000
_cell.length_b   1.000
_cell.length_c   1.000
_cell.angle_alpha   90.00
_cell.angle_beta   90.00
_cell.angle_gamma   90.00
#
_symmetry.space_group_name_H-M   'P 1'
#
loop_
_entity.id
_entity.type
_entity.pdbx_description
1 polymer ?
#
loop_
_entity_poly.entity_id
_entity_poly.type
_entity_poly.pdbx_seq_one_letter_code
_entity_poly.pdbx_strand_id
1 'polypeptide(L)'
;MRKNIPDPPASSLESFIALQDTLTQASEHVICALSVASQSVMLNPASPSSKIMRAVIHEMATVQALLAFAEEHAQMRAHLPAEPRTLH
;
A
#
# COMPACT_ATOMS: atom_id res chain seq x y z
N MET A 1 17.25 -2.17 -40.58
CA MET A 1 16.05 -1.41 -40.18
C MET A 1 16.07 -1.25 -38.67
N ARG A 2 16.19 -0.02 -38.16
CA ARG A 2 16.04 0.24 -36.71
C ARG A 2 14.56 0.38 -36.43
N LYS A 3 13.96 -0.64 -35.80
CA LYS A 3 12.64 -0.49 -35.19
C LYS A 3 12.85 0.47 -34.02
N ASN A 4 12.62 1.76 -34.26
CA ASN A 4 12.61 2.76 -33.19
C ASN A 4 11.43 2.39 -32.29
N ILE A 5 11.73 1.72 -31.18
CA ILE A 5 10.75 1.45 -30.14
C ILE A 5 10.63 2.74 -29.34
N PRO A 6 9.43 3.32 -29.21
CA PRO A 6 9.25 4.49 -28.35
C PRO A 6 9.56 4.11 -26.91
N ASP A 7 10.30 4.96 -26.21
CA ASP A 7 10.44 4.86 -24.76
C ASP A 7 9.04 4.86 -24.10
N PRO A 8 8.85 4.13 -22.99
CA PRO A 8 7.58 4.16 -22.27
C PRO A 8 7.26 5.62 -21.87
N PRO A 9 5.98 6.04 -21.94
CA PRO A 9 5.62 7.41 -21.63
C PRO A 9 6.00 7.71 -20.17
N ALA A 10 6.73 8.81 -19.96
CA ALA A 10 7.19 9.24 -18.63
C ALA A 10 6.05 9.31 -17.60
N SER A 11 4.83 9.60 -18.06
CA SER A 11 3.60 9.62 -17.24
C SER A 11 3.29 8.29 -16.55
N SER A 12 3.70 7.15 -17.13
CA SER A 12 3.47 5.82 -16.54
C SER A 12 4.39 5.53 -15.35
N LEU A 13 5.65 5.98 -15.42
CA LEU A 13 6.62 5.85 -14.33
C LEU A 13 6.28 6.80 -13.18
N GLU A 14 5.92 8.05 -13.48
CA GLU A 14 5.48 9.02 -12.46
C GLU A 14 4.20 8.55 -11.74
N SER A 15 3.25 7.98 -12.48
CA SER A 15 2.02 7.41 -11.88
C SER A 15 2.33 6.22 -10.96
N PHE A 16 3.33 5.42 -11.32
CA PHE A 16 3.78 4.29 -10.49
C PHE A 16 4.39 4.77 -9.17
N ILE A 17 5.31 5.73 -9.24
CA ILE A 17 5.97 6.31 -8.06
C ILE A 17 4.93 6.96 -7.14
N ALA A 18 4.02 7.76 -7.70
CA ALA A 18 2.95 8.39 -6.93
C ALA A 18 2.04 7.37 -6.22
N LEU A 19 1.75 6.23 -6.88
CA LEU A 19 0.98 5.14 -6.25
C LEU A 19 1.75 4.50 -5.09
N GLN A 20 3.04 4.21 -5.27
CA GLN A 20 3.88 3.62 -4.23
C GLN A 20 4.02 4.54 -3.01
N ASP A 21 4.25 5.83 -3.24
CA ASP A 21 4.32 6.84 -2.18
C ASP A 21 2.98 6.93 -1.41
N THR A 22 1.86 6.92 -2.15
CA THR A 22 0.52 6.96 -1.54
C THR A 22 0.23 5.72 -0.69
N LEU A 23 0.61 4.52 -1.17
CA LEU A 23 0.43 3.28 -0.41
C LEU A 23 1.29 3.28 0.86
N THR A 24 2.54 3.70 0.74
CA THR A 24 3.47 3.84 1.88
C THR A 24 2.90 4.80 2.93
N GLN A 25 2.46 5.98 2.50
CA GLN A 25 1.85 6.96 3.40
C GLN A 25 0.57 6.43 4.05
N ALA A 26 -0.29 5.73 3.31
CA ALA A 26 -1.49 5.11 3.86
C ALA A 26 -1.14 4.06 4.94
N SER A 27 -0.10 3.26 4.72
CA SER A 27 0.39 2.25 5.67
C SER A 27 0.86 2.90 6.97
N GLU A 28 1.64 3.98 6.89
CA GLU A 28 2.09 4.76 8.06
C GLU A 28 0.91 5.34 8.87
N HIS A 29 -0.09 5.90 8.19
CA HIS A 29 -1.28 6.41 8.86
C HIS A 29 -2.09 5.31 9.56
N VAL A 30 -2.24 4.14 8.94
CA VAL A 30 -2.92 2.99 9.54
C VAL A 30 -2.17 2.49 10.77
N ILE A 31 -0.84 2.40 10.73
CA ILE A 31 -0.02 2.01 11.89
C ILE A 31 -0.19 3.01 13.04
N CYS A 32 -0.15 4.30 12.74
CA CYS A 32 -0.37 5.35 13.73
C CYS A 32 -1.77 5.22 14.36
N ALA A 33 -2.81 5.06 13.54
CA ALA A 33 -4.17 4.96 14.03
C ALA A 33 -4.42 3.67 14.83
N LEU A 34 -3.84 2.52 14.43
CA LEU A 34 -3.84 1.28 15.22
C LEU A 34 -3.19 1.47 16.58
N SER A 35 -2.06 2.19 16.63
CA SER A 35 -1.33 2.46 17.87
C SER A 35 -2.14 3.35 18.82
N VAL A 36 -2.77 4.40 18.31
CA VAL A 36 -3.64 5.28 19.10
C VAL A 36 -4.90 4.55 19.57
N ALA A 37 -5.54 3.79 18.68
CA ALA A 37 -6.71 2.99 19.02
C ALA A 37 -6.40 1.97 20.11
N SER A 38 -5.29 1.24 19.97
CA SER A 38 -4.85 0.25 20.97
C SER A 38 -4.56 0.89 22.33
N GLN A 39 -3.87 2.04 22.34
CA GLN A 39 -3.65 2.80 23.57
C GLN A 39 -4.96 3.26 24.21
N SER A 40 -5.93 3.74 23.42
CA SER A 40 -7.24 4.16 23.96
C SER A 40 -7.99 3.00 24.62
N VAL A 41 -7.88 1.78 24.07
CA VAL A 41 -8.45 0.56 24.65
C VAL A 41 -7.76 0.20 25.97
N MET A 42 -6.42 0.34 26.04
CA MET A 42 -5.64 0.07 27.25
C MET A 42 -5.97 1.04 28.39
N LEU A 43 -6.22 2.31 28.07
CA LEU A 43 -6.55 3.34 29.07
C LEU A 43 -7.92 3.10 29.74
N ASN A 44 -8.91 2.57 29.00
CA ASN A 44 -10.23 2.28 29.57
C ASN A 44 -10.88 1.03 28.95
N PRO A 45 -10.42 -0.18 29.33
CA PRO A 45 -10.75 -1.42 28.63
C PRO A 45 -12.21 -1.87 28.77
N ALA A 46 -12.89 -1.46 29.85
CA ALA A 46 -14.27 -1.85 30.16
C ALA A 46 -15.34 -0.92 29.58
N SER A 47 -14.93 0.24 29.03
CA SER A 47 -15.89 1.20 28.47
C SER A 47 -16.63 0.64 27.23
N PRO A 48 -17.89 1.03 27.00
CA PRO A 48 -18.61 0.70 25.76
C PRO A 48 -17.83 1.12 24.51
N SER A 49 -17.19 2.30 24.55
CA SER A 49 -16.33 2.81 23.48
C SER A 49 -15.14 1.90 23.21
N SER A 50 -14.53 1.30 24.23
CA SER A 50 -13.42 0.36 24.07
C SER A 50 -13.84 -0.96 23.40
N LYS A 51 -15.10 -1.41 23.59
CA LYS A 51 -15.63 -2.55 22.83
C LYS A 51 -15.74 -2.24 21.34
N ILE A 52 -16.26 -1.06 20.99
CA ILE A 52 -16.34 -0.59 19.61
C ILE A 52 -14.93 -0.40 19.03
N MET A 53 -14.02 0.20 19.81
CA MET A 53 -12.65 0.43 19.38
C MET A 53 -11.89 -0.86 19.09
N ARG A 54 -12.12 -1.94 19.84
CA ARG A 54 -11.55 -3.25 19.51
C ARG A 54 -11.99 -3.78 18.15
N ALA A 55 -13.26 -3.55 17.76
CA ALA A 55 -13.72 -3.89 16.42
C ALA A 55 -13.04 -3.01 15.36
N VAL A 56 -12.91 -1.70 15.61
CA VAL A 56 -12.16 -0.79 14.73
C VAL A 56 -10.72 -1.24 14.55
N ILE A 57 -10.02 -1.61 15.64
CA ILE A 57 -8.65 -2.15 15.58
C ILE A 57 -8.59 -3.39 14.68
N HIS A 58 -9.55 -4.29 14.78
CA HIS A 58 -9.60 -5.48 13.93
C HIS A 58 -9.77 -5.13 12.44
N GLU A 59 -10.71 -4.25 12.11
CA GLU A 59 -10.91 -3.79 10.73
C GLU A 59 -9.68 -3.07 10.19
N MET A 60 -9.02 -2.25 11.01
CA MET A 60 -7.79 -1.56 10.65
C MET A 60 -6.61 -2.52 10.42
N ALA A 61 -6.53 -3.63 11.16
CA ALA A 61 -5.54 -4.67 10.90
C ALA A 61 -5.78 -5.36 9.55
N THR A 62 -7.05 -5.55 9.16
CA THR A 62 -7.42 -6.04 7.83
C THR A 62 -6.99 -5.04 6.74
N VAL A 63 -7.22 -3.74 6.96
CA VAL A 63 -6.76 -2.68 6.04
C VAL A 63 -5.24 -2.70 5.89
N GLN A 64 -4.49 -2.86 6.99
CA GLN A 64 -3.04 -2.97 6.95
C GLN A 64 -2.57 -4.15 6.09
N ALA A 65 -3.20 -5.31 6.22
CA ALA A 65 -2.88 -6.48 5.39
C ALA A 65 -3.17 -6.24 3.90
N LEU A 66 -4.27 -5.54 3.58
CA LEU A 66 -4.60 -5.16 2.21
C LEU A 66 -3.60 -4.15 1.62
N LEU A 67 -3.11 -3.20 2.43
CA LEU A 67 -2.07 -2.25 2.02
C LEU A 67 -0.75 -2.95 1.73
N ALA A 68 -0.32 -3.87 2.61
CA ALA A 68 0.90 -4.66 2.38
C ALA A 68 0.81 -5.47 1.08
N PHE A 69 -0.35 -6.09 0.81
CA PHE A 69 -0.59 -6.78 -0.46
C PHE A 69 -0.58 -5.83 -1.66
N ALA A 70 -1.19 -4.65 -1.53
CA ALA A 70 -1.21 -3.64 -2.58
C ALA A 70 0.20 -3.11 -2.91
N GLU A 71 1.05 -2.92 -1.89
CA GLU A 71 2.46 -2.53 -2.04
C GLU A 71 3.26 -3.60 -2.78
N GLU A 72 3.14 -4.87 -2.36
CA GLU A 72 3.81 -5.99 -3.03
C GLU A 72 3.40 -6.08 -4.51
N HIS A 73 2.10 -5.97 -4.79
CA HIS A 73 1.58 -6.02 -6.14
C HIS A 73 1.97 -4.80 -6.99
N ALA A 74 2.03 -3.61 -6.40
CA ALA A 74 2.58 -2.43 -7.07
C ALA A 74 4.05 -2.69 -7.43
N GLN A 75 4.86 -3.15 -6.49
CA GLN A 75 6.28 -3.42 -6.72
C GLN A 75 6.52 -4.50 -7.79
N MET A 76 5.74 -5.58 -7.80
CA MET A 76 5.77 -6.58 -8.88
C MET A 76 5.49 -5.96 -10.25
N ARG A 77 4.52 -5.05 -10.35
CA ARG A 77 4.17 -4.37 -11.62
C ARG A 77 5.26 -3.42 -12.11
N ALA A 78 6.00 -2.77 -11.22
CA ALA A 78 7.18 -1.99 -11.61
C ALA A 78 8.37 -2.86 -12.06
N HIS A 79 8.45 -4.09 -11.56
CA HIS A 79 9.51 -5.03 -11.93
C HIS A 79 9.18 -5.88 -13.16
N LEU A 80 7.97 -5.81 -13.74
CA LEU A 80 7.71 -6.46 -15.03
C LEU A 80 8.66 -5.85 -16.08
N PRO A 81 9.59 -6.64 -16.66
CA PRO A 81 10.38 -6.17 -17.76
C PRO A 81 9.42 -5.90 -18.92
N ALA A 82 9.51 -4.74 -19.56
CA ALA A 82 9.09 -4.64 -20.94
C ALA A 82 9.79 -5.78 -21.70
N GLU A 83 9.03 -6.77 -22.21
CA GLU A 83 9.53 -8.07 -22.66
C GLU A 83 10.91 -8.05 -23.36
N PRO A 84 11.85 -8.95 -23.02
CA PRO A 84 13.07 -9.16 -23.78
C PRO A 84 12.74 -10.00 -25.02
N ARG A 85 12.24 -9.39 -26.11
CA ARG A 85 12.02 -10.12 -27.36
C ARG A 85 13.29 -10.18 -28.20
N THR A 86 13.98 -11.30 -28.01
CA THR A 86 14.89 -12.04 -28.90
C THR A 86 15.20 -11.40 -30.26
N LEU A 87 16.47 -11.07 -30.43
CA LEU A 87 17.14 -10.71 -31.68
C LEU A 87 17.09 -11.90 -32.65
N HIS A 88 16.39 -11.75 -33.79
CA HIS A 88 16.68 -12.49 -35.01
C HIS A 88 16.27 -11.69 -36.25
#